data_AF-A0A379XLZ6-F1
#
_entry.id   AF-A0A379XLZ6-F1
#
_cell.length_a   1.000
_cell.length_b   1.000
_cell.length_c   1.000
_cell.angle_alpha   90.00
_cell.angle_beta   90.00
_cell.angle_gamma   90.00
#
_symmetry.space_group_name_H-M   'P 1'
#
loop_
_entity.id
_entity.type
_entity.pdbx_description
1 polymer ?
#
loop_
_entity_poly.entity_id
_entity_poly.type
_entity_poly.pdbx_seq_one_letter_code
_entity_poly.pdbx_strand_id
1 'polypeptide(L)'
;MLIQGILDVVGLRFNHTRYGNFRLIITSLILCSVPLLWQRTLADFIRDDHFWRHLKKMRRHYAQRRLWIEEALAEQGLVVTLQKGGLQLVIEVEDNNKAQVAKANQAGLAVQ
;
A
#
# COMPACT_ATOMS: atom_id res chain seq x y z
N MET A 1 18.54 -26.97 14.46
CA MET A 1 17.29 -27.71 14.23
C MET A 1 16.11 -26.75 14.34
N LEU A 2 15.91 -25.89 13.32
CA LEU A 2 14.70 -25.04 13.14
C LEU A 2 14.74 -24.25 11.80
N ILE A 3 15.50 -24.74 10.81
CA ILE A 3 15.55 -24.17 9.44
C ILE A 3 15.25 -25.27 8.39
N GLN A 4 14.88 -26.48 8.83
CA GLN A 4 14.49 -27.59 7.96
C GLN A 4 12.98 -27.60 7.64
N GLY A 5 12.16 -26.78 8.31
CA GLY A 5 10.69 -26.77 8.12
C GLY A 5 10.16 -25.87 6.98
N ILE A 6 11.03 -25.17 6.24
CA ILE A 6 10.60 -24.25 5.15
C ILE A 6 10.93 -24.81 3.76
N LEU A 7 11.70 -25.89 3.67
CA LEU A 7 12.13 -26.47 2.38
C LEU A 7 11.26 -27.63 1.86
N ASP A 8 10.22 -28.05 2.59
CA ASP A 8 9.37 -29.19 2.19
C ASP A 8 8.09 -28.82 1.40
N VAL A 9 7.81 -27.53 1.16
CA VAL A 9 6.63 -27.10 0.36
C VAL A 9 6.92 -27.08 -1.16
N VAL A 10 8.18 -27.22 -1.56
CA VAL A 10 8.57 -27.30 -2.97
C VAL A 10 9.31 -28.61 -3.17
N GLY A 11 8.60 -29.65 -3.59
CA GLY A 11 9.11 -31.00 -3.85
C GLY A 11 10.17 -31.02 -4.96
N LEU A 12 11.37 -30.52 -4.65
CA LEU A 12 12.55 -30.60 -5.49
C LEU A 12 13.56 -31.49 -4.78
N ARG A 13 13.49 -32.79 -5.09
CA ARG A 13 14.62 -33.70 -4.86
C ARG A 13 15.82 -33.15 -5.66
N PHE A 14 16.76 -32.52 -4.97
CA PHE A 14 18.06 -32.15 -5.55
C PHE A 14 18.87 -33.43 -5.80
N ASN A 15 18.71 -34.01 -6.99
CA ASN A 15 19.66 -34.98 -7.51
C ASN A 15 20.95 -34.27 -7.91
N HIS A 16 22.05 -34.82 -7.41
CA HIS A 16 23.40 -34.29 -7.49
C HIS A 16 23.97 -34.38 -8.91
N THR A 17 23.50 -33.55 -9.84
CA THR A 17 24.15 -33.39 -11.16
C THR A 17 23.78 -32.06 -11.77
N ARG A 18 24.82 -31.29 -12.15
CA ARG A 18 24.85 -30.05 -12.98
C ARG A 18 25.28 -28.79 -12.23
N TYR A 19 26.56 -28.79 -11.84
CA TYR A 19 27.36 -27.57 -11.78
C TYR A 19 27.49 -27.02 -13.21
N GLY A 20 26.80 -25.93 -13.54
CA GLY A 20 26.90 -25.34 -14.88
C GLY A 20 26.12 -24.04 -15.11
N ASN A 21 25.07 -23.77 -14.33
CA ASN A 21 24.20 -22.60 -14.57
C ASN A 21 23.90 -21.76 -13.32
N PHE A 22 24.83 -21.69 -12.35
CA PHE A 22 24.61 -20.90 -11.14
C PHE A 22 24.71 -19.38 -11.34
N ARG A 23 25.34 -18.88 -12.42
CA ARG A 23 25.41 -17.43 -12.68
C ARG A 23 24.11 -16.83 -13.18
N LEU A 24 23.26 -17.59 -13.88
CA LEU A 24 22.01 -17.06 -14.45
C LEU A 24 20.83 -17.08 -13.46
N ILE A 25 20.83 -18.01 -12.50
CA ILE A 25 19.73 -18.16 -11.53
C ILE A 25 19.78 -17.07 -10.45
N ILE A 26 20.97 -16.64 -10.03
CA ILE A 26 21.11 -15.59 -9.01
C ILE A 26 20.59 -14.24 -9.51
N THR A 27 20.77 -13.95 -10.81
CA THR A 27 20.28 -12.71 -11.43
C THR A 27 18.75 -12.61 -11.41
N SER A 28 18.01 -13.72 -11.54
CA SER A 28 16.54 -13.67 -11.59
C SER A 28 15.86 -13.63 -10.22
N LEU A 29 16.60 -13.87 -9.12
CA LEU A 29 16.02 -13.91 -7.77
C LEU A 29 16.37 -12.67 -6.91
N ILE A 30 17.31 -11.81 -7.33
CA ILE A 30 17.85 -10.71 -6.49
C ILE A 30 17.83 -9.33 -7.18
N LEU A 31 17.30 -9.19 -8.40
CA LEU A 31 17.21 -7.86 -9.03
C LEU A 31 15.99 -7.09 -8.50
N CYS A 32 16.11 -6.59 -7.27
CA CYS A 32 15.38 -5.39 -6.88
C CYS A 32 15.82 -4.29 -7.86
N SER A 33 14.91 -3.87 -8.75
CA SER A 33 15.20 -2.87 -9.80
C SER A 33 15.50 -1.48 -9.24
N VAL A 34 15.30 -1.27 -7.94
CA VAL A 34 15.56 -0.03 -7.25
C VAL A 34 17.06 0.12 -7.01
N PRO A 35 17.70 1.24 -7.40
CA PRO A 35 19.13 1.45 -7.17
C PRO A 35 19.54 1.28 -5.70
N LEU A 36 20.72 0.68 -5.47
CA LEU A 36 21.21 0.35 -4.12
C LEU A 36 21.28 1.56 -3.18
N LEU A 37 21.55 2.76 -3.71
CA LEU A 37 21.54 3.99 -2.93
C LEU A 37 20.17 4.21 -2.27
N TRP A 38 19.08 4.08 -3.01
CA TRP A 38 17.72 4.24 -2.48
C TRP A 38 17.38 3.17 -1.45
N GLN A 39 17.78 1.92 -1.69
CA GLN A 39 17.58 0.84 -0.72
C GLN A 39 18.32 1.13 0.59
N ARG A 40 19.57 1.61 0.49
CA ARG A 40 20.40 1.97 1.65
C ARG A 40 19.81 3.13 2.43
N THR A 41 19.45 4.21 1.73
CA THR A 41 18.82 5.39 2.33
C THR A 41 17.50 5.04 3.01
N LEU A 42 16.68 4.18 2.40
CA LEU A 42 15.44 3.71 3.00
C LEU A 42 15.71 2.84 4.24
N ALA A 43 16.71 1.96 4.19
CA ALA A 43 17.09 1.12 5.32
C ALA A 43 17.55 1.96 6.53
N ASP A 44 18.39 2.98 6.29
CA ASP A 44 18.82 3.91 7.34
C ASP A 44 17.62 4.71 7.88
N PHE A 45 16.72 5.20 7.00
CA PHE A 45 15.50 5.90 7.42
C PHE A 45 14.56 5.05 8.30
N ILE A 46 14.45 3.76 8.02
CA ILE A 46 13.65 2.82 8.82
C ILE A 46 14.34 2.51 10.16
N ARG A 47 15.66 2.28 10.15
CA ARG A 47 16.42 1.89 11.35
C ARG A 47 16.46 2.99 12.39
N ASP A 48 16.57 4.25 11.98
CA ASP A 48 16.89 5.37 12.87
C ASP A 48 15.63 6.07 13.45
N ASP A 49 14.50 5.34 13.56
CA ASP A 49 13.19 5.79 14.11
C ASP A 49 12.56 7.01 13.38
N HIS A 50 13.18 7.48 12.29
CA HIS A 50 12.65 8.57 11.46
C HIS A 50 11.38 8.16 10.73
N PHE A 51 11.30 6.92 10.25
CA PHE A 51 10.09 6.37 9.63
C PHE A 51 8.88 6.47 10.55
N TRP A 52 9.01 6.04 11.80
CA TRP A 52 7.90 6.05 12.76
C TRP A 52 7.46 7.47 13.11
N ARG A 53 8.40 8.37 13.39
CA ARG A 53 8.12 9.80 13.63
C ARG A 53 7.41 10.45 12.44
N HIS A 54 7.89 10.18 11.23
CA HIS A 54 7.27 10.65 10.00
C HIS A 54 5.84 10.11 9.84
N LEU A 55 5.64 8.80 10.02
CA LEU A 55 4.34 8.17 9.89
C LEU A 55 3.34 8.72 10.91
N LYS A 56 3.75 8.90 12.18
CA LYS A 56 2.91 9.51 13.22
C LYS A 56 2.48 10.92 12.84
N LYS A 57 3.40 11.73 12.32
CA LYS A 57 3.10 13.09 11.83
C LYS A 57 2.10 13.03 10.65
N MET A 58 2.34 12.17 9.66
CA MET A 58 1.47 12.02 8.50
C MET A 58 0.06 11.56 8.89
N ARG A 59 -0.07 10.59 9.81
CA ARG A 59 -1.38 10.14 10.32
C ARG A 59 -2.19 11.28 10.93
N ARG A 60 -1.55 12.19 11.66
CA ARG A 60 -2.23 13.38 12.20
C ARG A 60 -2.75 14.30 11.09
N HIS A 61 -1.95 14.56 10.06
CA HIS A 61 -2.37 15.39 8.94
C HIS A 61 -3.52 14.75 8.15
N TYR A 62 -3.47 13.45 7.90
CA TYR A 62 -4.56 12.74 7.22
C TYR A 62 -5.84 12.68 8.06
N ALA A 63 -5.74 12.49 9.37
CA ALA A 63 -6.89 12.54 10.26
C ALA A 63 -7.54 13.93 10.23
N GLN A 64 -6.76 15.01 10.28
CA GLN A 64 -7.28 16.38 10.20
C GLN A 64 -7.99 16.64 8.88
N ARG A 65 -7.36 16.26 7.76
CA ARG A 65 -7.93 16.44 6.43
C ARG A 65 -9.22 15.64 6.26
N ARG A 66 -9.27 14.43 6.82
CA ARG A 66 -10.45 13.59 6.82
C ARG A 66 -11.60 14.23 7.58
N LEU A 67 -11.36 14.74 8.80
CA LEU A 67 -12.37 15.44 9.59
C LEU A 67 -12.98 16.62 8.83
N TRP A 68 -12.15 17.48 8.21
CA TRP A 68 -12.66 18.62 7.45
C TRP A 68 -13.57 18.21 6.28
N ILE A 69 -13.25 17.10 5.60
CA ILE A 69 -14.09 16.62 4.49
C ILE A 69 -15.37 15.97 5.04
N GLU A 70 -15.28 15.20 6.13
CA GLU A 70 -16.45 14.61 6.79
C GLU A 70 -17.42 15.70 7.29
N GLU A 71 -16.90 16.77 7.89
CA GLU A 71 -17.69 17.94 8.32
C GLU A 71 -18.35 18.64 7.12
N ALA A 72 -17.59 18.93 6.07
CA ALA A 72 -18.12 19.58 4.86
C ALA A 72 -19.18 18.71 4.14
N LEU A 73 -19.02 17.39 4.13
CA LEU A 73 -20.02 16.47 3.57
C LEU A 73 -21.27 16.39 4.45
N ALA A 74 -21.11 16.40 5.78
CA ALA A 74 -22.24 16.39 6.72
C ALA A 74 -23.11 17.64 6.59
N GLU A 75 -22.51 18.81 6.33
CA GLU A 75 -23.25 20.06 6.03
C GLU A 75 -24.13 19.93 4.77
N GLN A 76 -23.76 19.06 3.83
CA GLN A 76 -24.54 18.75 2.62
C GLN A 76 -25.52 17.58 2.83
N GLY A 77 -25.65 17.05 4.05
CA GLY A 77 -26.50 15.90 4.37
C GLY A 77 -25.93 14.55 3.92
N LEU A 78 -24.65 14.48 3.54
CA LEU A 78 -23.98 13.25 3.14
C LEU A 78 -23.23 12.63 4.32
N VAL A 79 -23.51 11.36 4.61
CA VAL A 79 -22.86 10.64 5.72
C VAL A 79 -21.75 9.75 5.18
N VAL A 80 -20.54 9.95 5.70
CA VAL A 80 -19.37 9.11 5.38
C VAL A 80 -19.41 7.82 6.19
N THR A 81 -19.27 6.68 5.50
CA THR A 81 -19.18 5.36 6.14
C THR A 81 -17.85 5.22 6.88
N LEU A 82 -17.91 4.71 8.11
CA LEU A 82 -16.71 4.51 8.95
C LEU A 82 -15.75 3.51 8.30
N GLN A 83 -14.50 3.91 8.11
CA GLN A 83 -13.44 3.05 7.58
C GLN A 83 -12.32 2.89 8.60
N LYS A 84 -11.66 1.72 8.60
CA LYS A 84 -10.48 1.42 9.43
C LYS A 84 -9.20 2.06 8.88
N GLY A 85 -9.30 3.31 8.42
CA GLY A 85 -8.23 4.05 7.73
C GLY A 85 -8.30 3.93 6.21
N GLY A 86 -7.38 4.62 5.55
CA GLY A 86 -7.35 4.76 4.09
C GLY A 86 -7.25 6.23 3.67
N LEU A 87 -6.91 6.45 2.41
CA LEU A 87 -6.85 7.80 1.82
C LEU A 87 -8.19 8.22 1.22
N GLN A 88 -9.12 7.29 1.05
CA GLN A 88 -10.41 7.50 0.39
C GLN A 88 -11.54 7.60 1.42
N LEU A 89 -12.61 8.26 1.01
CA LEU A 89 -13.87 8.36 1.73
C LEU A 89 -14.94 7.66 0.90
N VAL A 90 -15.85 6.99 1.57
CA VAL A 90 -16.98 6.30 0.94
C VAL A 90 -18.24 6.87 1.59
N ILE A 91 -19.18 7.25 0.73
CA ILE A 91 -20.51 7.70 1.12
C ILE A 91 -21.51 6.71 0.56
N GLU A 92 -22.56 6.47 1.32
CA GLU A 92 -23.72 5.73 0.83
C GLU A 92 -24.69 6.73 0.19
N VAL A 93 -25.18 6.37 -1.00
CA VAL A 93 -26.05 7.20 -1.81
C VAL A 93 -27.27 6.36 -2.18
N GLU A 94 -28.46 6.92 -1.98
CA GLU A 94 -29.71 6.30 -2.40
C GLU A 94 -29.88 6.43 -3.93
N ASP A 95 -30.42 5.40 -4.58
CA ASP A 95 -30.68 5.31 -6.03
C ASP A 95 -29.44 5.30 -6.97
N ASN A 96 -29.70 5.44 -8.28
CA ASN A 96 -28.76 5.18 -9.39
C ASN A 96 -27.46 6.02 -9.30
N ASN A 97 -26.44 5.41 -8.68
CA ASN A 97 -25.11 5.98 -8.45
C ASN A 97 -24.46 6.56 -9.72
N LYS A 98 -24.71 5.98 -10.91
CA LYS A 98 -24.03 6.39 -12.16
C LYS A 98 -24.31 7.82 -12.58
N ALA A 99 -25.55 8.29 -12.45
CA ALA A 99 -25.92 9.65 -12.83
C ALA A 99 -25.31 10.69 -11.87
N GLN A 100 -25.27 10.37 -10.58
CA GLN A 100 -24.71 11.23 -9.55
C GLN A 100 -23.18 11.32 -9.68
N VAL A 101 -22.50 10.20 -9.92
CA VAL A 101 -21.06 10.14 -10.22
C VAL A 101 -20.71 10.94 -11.47
N ALA A 102 -21.51 10.84 -12.55
CA ALA A 102 -21.27 11.61 -13.76
C ALA A 102 -21.39 13.13 -13.51
N LYS A 103 -22.44 13.55 -12.79
CA LYS A 103 -22.64 14.96 -12.41
C LYS A 103 -21.50 15.50 -11.55
N ALA A 104 -21.06 14.72 -10.56
CA ALA A 104 -19.96 15.09 -9.68
C ALA A 104 -18.61 15.21 -10.43
N ASN A 105 -18.32 14.27 -11.33
CA ASN A 105 -17.14 14.34 -12.18
C ASN A 105 -17.17 15.56 -13.11
N GLN A 106 -18.33 15.91 -13.68
CA GLN A 106 -18.50 17.14 -14.46
C GLN A 106 -18.30 18.41 -13.63
N ALA A 107 -18.63 18.37 -12.34
CA ALA A 107 -18.36 19.44 -11.39
C ALA A 107 -16.90 19.48 -10.89
N GLY A 108 -16.02 18.59 -11.39
CA GLY A 108 -14.60 18.55 -11.03
C GLY A 108 -14.26 17.70 -9.81
N LEU A 109 -15.20 16.92 -9.28
CA LEU A 109 -14.96 15.98 -8.18
C LEU A 109 -14.49 14.63 -8.74
N ALA A 110 -13.33 14.14 -8.28
CA ALA A 110 -12.85 12.81 -8.64
C ALA A 110 -13.56 11.73 -7.80
N VAL A 111 -14.69 11.21 -8.30
CA VAL A 111 -15.51 10.19 -7.61
C VAL A 111 -15.79 8.98 -8.52
N GLN A 112 -16.03 7.83 -7.90
CA GLN A 112 -16.23 6.53 -8.56
C GLN A 112 -17.55 5.87 -8.15
#